data_AF-A0A0G4NNU0-F1
#
_entry.id   AF-A0A0G4NNU0-F1
#
_cell.length_a   1.000
_cell.length_b   1.000
_cell.length_c   1.000
_cell.angle_alpha   90.00
_cell.angle_beta   90.00
_cell.angle_gamma   90.00
#
_symmetry.space_group_name_H-M   'P 1'
#
loop_
_entity.id
_entity.type
_entity.pdbx_description
1 polymer ?
#
loop_
_entity_poly.entity_id
_entity_poly.type
_entity_poly.pdbx_seq_one_letter_code
_entity_poly.pdbx_strand_id
1 'polypeptide(L)'
;MASGVRQFPTIKAVRSYVIDGVGAGGDYHNVKGGHWLIDSPISTPSSRWEKYRKSRTSWGINVLGSFFVEIEATDGTVGFATGFGGPPACWLVHQHFERFLIGADPRDTNLLFEQMYRSSMFYGRKGLPIAIISVIDLALWDLLGKLRNEPVYKLIGGATKDRMDFYCTGPNPPAAKAMGFWGAKVALPYCPDEGHIGLKKNVEYLRAMRESVGPDFPLMVDCYMSLNVSYIIELAKACEDININWWEECLSPDDTDGFEQIKRAHPTKKFTTGEHEYSRYGFRKLVEGRNLDIIQPDVMWLGGLTELLKVSAMAAAYDIPVVPHASGPYSYHFVLSQPNTPFQEYLANSPDGKSVLPVFGDLFLDEPIPNKGFLTAADLDKPGFGLTLNPAARSKLISADRWLNPAPVAALTPAAPEVEAPKAVEAPKEESAPAAAVAAPVEEAKTNGVNGTTTNGVNGVVHDITAKVQELTTGSAEPVATN
;
A
#
# COMPACT_ATOMS: atom_id res chain seq x y z
N MET A 1 36.54 4.28 34.36
CA MET A 1 36.40 5.72 34.03
C MET A 1 34.98 5.96 33.56
N ALA A 2 34.41 7.15 33.73
CA ALA A 2 33.21 7.52 32.97
C ALA A 2 33.58 7.68 31.48
N SER A 3 32.67 7.32 30.57
CA SER A 3 32.88 7.50 29.14
C SER A 3 32.79 8.98 28.75
N GLY A 4 33.66 9.46 27.87
CA GLY A 4 33.63 10.85 27.35
C GLY A 4 32.50 11.17 26.38
N VAL A 5 31.39 10.41 26.42
CA VAL A 5 30.22 10.54 25.52
C VAL A 5 28.93 10.38 26.32
N ARG A 6 27.83 10.96 25.81
CA ARG A 6 26.50 10.81 26.41
C ARG A 6 26.10 9.33 26.46
N GLN A 7 25.86 8.84 27.67
CA GLN A 7 25.16 7.57 27.89
C GLN A 7 23.71 7.69 27.41
N PHE A 8 23.23 6.67 26.70
CA PHE A 8 21.91 6.63 26.10
C PHE A 8 21.11 5.50 26.77
N PRO A 9 19.84 5.72 27.13
CA PRO A 9 19.02 4.67 27.73
C PRO A 9 18.63 3.65 26.65
N THR A 10 18.68 2.38 27.00
CA THR A 10 18.17 1.28 26.18
C THR A 10 16.64 1.21 26.25
N ILE A 11 16.02 0.53 25.29
CA ILE A 11 14.59 0.23 25.29
C ILE A 11 14.26 -0.73 26.44
N LYS A 12 13.31 -0.35 27.28
CA LYS A 12 12.87 -1.06 28.48
C LYS A 12 11.60 -1.88 28.23
N ALA A 13 10.64 -1.32 27.48
CA ALA A 13 9.34 -1.94 27.21
C ALA A 13 8.74 -1.43 25.89
N VAL A 14 7.91 -2.26 25.28
CA VAL A 14 7.07 -1.93 24.13
C VAL A 14 5.62 -2.18 24.53
N ARG A 15 4.68 -1.33 24.08
CA ARG A 15 3.23 -1.51 24.30
C ARG A 15 2.49 -1.21 23.02
N SER A 16 1.41 -1.93 22.74
CA SER A 16 0.52 -1.63 21.62
C SER A 16 -0.95 -1.62 22.02
N TYR A 17 -1.72 -0.78 21.34
CA TYR A 17 -3.13 -0.52 21.62
C TYR A 17 -3.90 -0.47 20.30
N VAL A 18 -5.10 -1.05 20.29
CA VAL A 18 -6.10 -0.79 19.25
C VAL A 18 -6.86 0.48 19.65
N ILE A 19 -7.08 1.40 18.71
CA ILE A 19 -7.84 2.62 18.97
C ILE A 19 -9.32 2.33 18.69
N ASP A 20 -10.17 2.48 19.71
CA ASP A 20 -11.61 2.24 19.60
C ASP A 20 -12.35 3.38 18.86
N GLY A 21 -13.43 3.00 18.16
CA GLY A 21 -14.25 3.90 17.36
C GLY A 21 -13.72 4.17 15.94
N VAL A 22 -13.95 5.39 15.46
CA VAL A 22 -13.67 5.85 14.09
C VAL A 22 -13.17 7.30 14.10
N GLY A 23 -12.39 7.70 13.10
CA GLY A 23 -11.90 9.07 12.93
C GLY A 23 -10.82 9.47 13.95
N ALA A 24 -9.98 8.52 14.36
CA ALA A 24 -8.82 8.76 15.22
C ALA A 24 -7.68 7.77 14.92
N GLY A 25 -6.43 8.25 14.96
CA GLY A 25 -5.24 7.47 14.60
C GLY A 25 -5.02 7.31 13.09
N GLY A 26 -4.04 6.49 12.72
CA GLY A 26 -3.50 6.41 11.35
C GLY A 26 -4.23 5.53 10.33
N ASP A 27 -5.48 5.09 10.59
CA ASP A 27 -6.35 4.56 9.54
C ASP A 27 -7.28 5.67 9.02
N TYR A 28 -6.87 6.29 7.90
CA TYR A 28 -7.60 7.35 7.20
C TYR A 28 -9.02 6.96 6.77
N HIS A 29 -9.27 5.66 6.58
CA HIS A 29 -10.48 5.14 5.97
C HIS A 29 -11.48 4.62 7.01
N ASN A 30 -11.03 4.36 8.24
CA ASN A 30 -11.89 4.07 9.39
C ASN A 30 -12.53 5.36 9.94
N VAL A 31 -13.37 5.99 9.11
CA VAL A 31 -14.12 7.23 9.41
C VAL A 31 -15.62 6.98 9.49
N LYS A 32 -16.36 7.96 10.03
CA LYS A 32 -17.82 7.89 10.14
C LYS A 32 -18.49 7.97 8.76
N GLY A 33 -19.52 7.15 8.53
CA GLY A 33 -20.35 7.19 7.32
C GLY A 33 -20.92 8.59 7.01
N GLY A 34 -21.02 8.90 5.71
CA GLY A 34 -21.27 10.23 5.16
C GLY A 34 -20.00 11.03 4.86
N HIS A 35 -18.81 10.49 5.14
CA HIS A 35 -17.53 11.11 4.78
C HIS A 35 -17.12 10.75 3.35
N TRP A 36 -16.68 11.73 2.55
CA TRP A 36 -16.35 11.52 1.13
C TRP A 36 -15.33 10.40 0.90
N LEU A 37 -14.26 10.32 1.71
CA LEU A 37 -13.23 9.26 1.74
C LEU A 37 -13.76 7.82 1.64
N ILE A 38 -15.01 7.57 2.06
CA ILE A 38 -15.63 6.26 1.98
C ILE A 38 -16.93 6.23 1.17
N ASP A 39 -17.76 7.29 1.20
CA ASP A 39 -19.13 7.26 0.67
C ASP A 39 -19.37 8.22 -0.53
N SER A 40 -18.33 8.89 -1.06
CA SER A 40 -18.45 9.54 -2.39
C SER A 40 -18.11 8.56 -3.52
N PRO A 41 -18.53 8.81 -4.77
CA PRO A 41 -18.13 8.00 -5.92
C PRO A 41 -16.60 8.06 -6.08
N ILE A 42 -15.95 6.91 -5.89
CA ILE A 42 -14.50 6.73 -6.02
C ILE A 42 -14.28 5.42 -6.79
N SER A 43 -13.47 5.47 -7.84
CA SER A 43 -13.03 4.30 -8.60
C SER A 43 -12.02 3.51 -7.76
N THR A 44 -12.19 2.19 -7.69
CA THR A 44 -11.36 1.27 -6.89
C THR A 44 -11.23 -0.09 -7.62
N PRO A 45 -10.28 -0.96 -7.26
CA PRO A 45 -10.22 -2.32 -7.82
C PRO A 45 -11.51 -3.12 -7.60
N SER A 46 -12.26 -2.81 -6.54
CA SER A 46 -13.54 -3.44 -6.22
C SER A 46 -14.75 -2.81 -6.94
N SER A 47 -14.62 -1.62 -7.55
CA SER A 47 -15.72 -0.90 -8.19
C SER A 47 -16.31 -1.64 -9.40
N ARG A 48 -15.60 -2.63 -9.94
CA ARG A 48 -16.14 -3.52 -10.99
C ARG A 48 -17.34 -4.36 -10.54
N TRP A 49 -17.47 -4.63 -9.24
CA TRP A 49 -18.64 -5.32 -8.69
C TRP A 49 -19.64 -4.28 -8.15
N GLU A 50 -20.85 -4.21 -8.73
CA GLU A 50 -21.88 -3.22 -8.36
C GLU A 50 -22.16 -3.16 -6.85
N LYS A 51 -22.17 -4.31 -6.16
CA LYS A 51 -22.34 -4.41 -4.70
C LYS A 51 -21.26 -3.70 -3.88
N TYR A 52 -20.11 -3.37 -4.48
CA TYR A 52 -18.94 -2.77 -3.83
C TYR A 52 -18.57 -1.37 -4.38
N ARG A 53 -19.22 -0.89 -5.44
CA ARG A 53 -18.91 0.42 -6.06
C ARG A 53 -19.33 1.63 -5.20
N LYS A 54 -20.37 1.49 -4.37
CA LYS A 54 -21.04 2.64 -3.72
C LYS A 54 -20.38 3.16 -2.44
N SER A 55 -19.56 2.35 -1.77
CA SER A 55 -18.82 2.77 -0.57
C SER A 55 -17.58 1.92 -0.39
N ARG A 56 -16.44 2.52 -0.05
CA ARG A 56 -15.17 1.80 0.18
C ARG A 56 -15.24 0.90 1.43
N THR A 57 -16.11 1.20 2.40
CA THR A 57 -16.37 0.31 3.55
C THR A 57 -17.04 -1.01 3.15
N SER A 58 -17.81 -1.04 2.05
CA SER A 58 -18.58 -2.22 1.64
C SER A 58 -17.70 -3.41 1.21
N TRP A 59 -16.47 -3.15 0.76
CA TRP A 59 -15.45 -4.16 0.50
C TRP A 59 -14.38 -4.26 1.61
N GLY A 60 -14.53 -3.49 2.69
CA GLY A 60 -13.71 -3.62 3.90
C GLY A 60 -12.44 -2.76 3.95
N ILE A 61 -12.40 -1.58 3.31
CA ILE A 61 -11.21 -0.70 3.39
C ILE A 61 -10.77 -0.39 4.84
N ASN A 62 -11.75 -0.27 5.74
CA ASN A 62 -11.57 0.08 7.15
C ASN A 62 -11.58 -1.15 8.08
N VAL A 63 -11.41 -2.37 7.55
CA VAL A 63 -11.53 -3.62 8.33
C VAL A 63 -10.43 -3.78 9.39
N LEU A 64 -9.33 -3.04 9.26
CA LEU A 64 -8.18 -3.09 10.17
C LEU A 64 -8.35 -2.10 11.32
N GLY A 65 -8.61 -0.83 11.03
CA GLY A 65 -8.63 0.23 12.03
C GLY A 65 -7.24 0.66 12.49
N SER A 66 -7.20 1.75 13.26
CA SER A 66 -5.96 2.35 13.76
C SER A 66 -5.38 1.56 14.94
N PHE A 67 -4.05 1.50 15.01
CA PHE A 67 -3.32 1.08 16.21
C PHE A 67 -2.30 2.14 16.66
N PHE A 68 -1.80 1.99 17.88
CA PHE A 68 -0.86 2.89 18.53
C PHE A 68 0.25 2.08 19.21
N VAL A 69 1.50 2.49 19.06
CA VAL A 69 2.67 1.85 19.69
C VAL A 69 3.36 2.86 20.60
N GLU A 70 3.71 2.43 21.82
CA GLU A 70 4.61 3.13 22.72
C GLU A 70 5.91 2.33 22.90
N ILE A 71 7.04 3.02 22.91
CA ILE A 71 8.36 2.46 23.25
C ILE A 71 8.93 3.27 24.40
N GLU A 72 9.13 2.62 25.55
CA GLU A 72 9.67 3.22 26.77
C GLU A 72 11.16 2.89 26.92
N ALA A 73 11.98 3.90 27.19
CA ALA A 73 13.40 3.73 27.49
C ALA A 73 13.66 3.57 29.00
N THR A 74 14.87 3.12 29.37
CA THR A 74 15.25 2.87 30.77
C THR A 74 15.31 4.12 31.66
N ASP A 75 15.29 5.33 31.09
CA ASP A 75 15.14 6.60 31.84
C ASP A 75 13.68 7.05 32.04
N GLY A 76 12.71 6.32 31.48
CA GLY A 76 11.28 6.63 31.52
C GLY A 76 10.77 7.49 30.35
N THR A 77 11.62 7.87 29.41
CA THR A 77 11.19 8.58 28.19
C THR A 77 10.35 7.64 27.31
N VAL A 78 9.22 8.12 26.77
CA VAL A 78 8.32 7.35 25.90
C VAL A 78 8.17 8.01 24.54
N GLY A 79 8.65 7.31 23.50
CA GLY A 79 8.30 7.61 22.11
C GLY A 79 7.07 6.82 21.68
N PHE A 80 6.33 7.34 20.69
CA PHE A 80 5.12 6.69 20.18
C PHE A 80 4.79 7.04 18.74
N ALA A 81 3.99 6.19 18.10
CA ALA A 81 3.40 6.45 16.79
C ALA A 81 2.05 5.74 16.61
N THR A 82 1.29 6.17 15.59
CA THR A 82 0.06 5.51 15.12
C THR A 82 0.21 5.08 13.65
N GLY A 83 -0.68 4.18 13.20
CA GLY A 83 -0.85 3.76 11.81
C GLY A 83 -2.10 2.89 11.69
N PHE A 84 -2.44 2.45 10.48
CA PHE A 84 -3.47 1.42 10.26
C PHE A 84 -2.94 0.01 10.57
N GLY A 85 -3.81 -0.92 10.94
CA GLY A 85 -3.46 -2.33 11.14
C GLY A 85 -4.09 -3.00 12.36
N GLY A 86 -4.64 -2.22 13.31
CA GLY A 86 -5.49 -2.67 14.41
C GLY A 86 -5.04 -3.94 15.17
N PRO A 87 -5.97 -4.87 15.47
CA PRO A 87 -5.66 -6.09 16.24
C PRO A 87 -4.51 -6.96 15.68
N PRO A 88 -4.43 -7.30 14.38
CA PRO A 88 -3.33 -8.13 13.87
C PRO A 88 -1.98 -7.37 13.87
N ALA A 89 -1.98 -6.03 13.80
CA ALA A 89 -0.78 -5.25 14.01
C ALA A 89 -0.24 -5.40 15.43
N CYS A 90 -1.10 -5.17 16.44
CA CYS A 90 -0.75 -5.38 17.85
C CYS A 90 -0.26 -6.82 18.12
N TRP A 91 -0.85 -7.84 17.48
CA TRP A 91 -0.39 -9.22 17.61
C TRP A 91 1.07 -9.38 17.16
N LEU A 92 1.42 -8.85 15.98
CA LEU A 92 2.76 -8.96 15.40
C LEU A 92 3.82 -8.10 16.11
N VAL A 93 3.45 -6.95 16.68
CA VAL A 93 4.34 -6.14 17.54
C VAL A 93 4.94 -7.01 18.64
N HIS A 94 4.09 -7.69 19.42
CA HIS A 94 4.53 -8.46 20.59
C HIS A 94 5.03 -9.86 20.23
N GLN A 95 4.29 -10.61 19.41
CA GLN A 95 4.62 -12.01 19.12
C GLN A 95 5.84 -12.17 18.20
N HIS A 96 6.15 -11.18 17.37
CA HIS A 96 7.40 -11.16 16.58
C HIS A 96 8.34 -10.05 17.04
N PHE A 97 8.00 -8.79 16.82
CA PHE A 97 9.01 -7.73 16.70
C PHE A 97 9.65 -7.28 18.03
N GLU A 98 8.93 -7.38 19.15
CA GLU A 98 9.42 -7.01 20.49
C GLU A 98 10.76 -7.66 20.86
N ARG A 99 11.01 -8.89 20.40
CA ARG A 99 12.27 -9.65 20.65
C ARG A 99 13.54 -8.96 20.14
N PHE A 100 13.42 -8.01 19.21
CA PHE A 100 14.53 -7.22 18.67
C PHE A 100 14.69 -5.88 19.41
N LEU A 101 13.64 -5.42 20.07
CA LEU A 101 13.55 -4.09 20.67
C LEU A 101 14.01 -4.09 22.13
N ILE A 102 13.57 -5.06 22.94
CA ILE A 102 13.86 -5.05 24.38
C ILE A 102 15.36 -5.16 24.66
N GLY A 103 15.90 -4.20 25.41
CA GLY A 103 17.32 -4.10 25.76
C GLY A 103 18.21 -3.45 24.70
N ALA A 104 17.71 -3.19 23.48
CA ALA A 104 18.48 -2.55 22.41
C ALA A 104 18.69 -1.05 22.67
N ASP A 105 19.69 -0.45 22.01
CA ASP A 105 19.85 1.00 21.94
C ASP A 105 18.89 1.57 20.89
N PRO A 106 18.02 2.55 21.21
CA PRO A 106 17.06 3.10 20.26
C PRO A 106 17.74 3.84 19.08
N ARG A 107 19.05 4.11 19.15
CA ARG A 107 19.83 4.72 18.07
C ARG A 107 20.16 3.72 16.94
N ASP A 108 20.05 2.42 17.19
CA ASP A 108 20.43 1.37 16.23
C ASP A 108 19.32 1.12 15.18
N THR A 109 18.64 2.16 14.71
CA THR A 109 17.44 2.07 13.86
C THR A 109 17.65 1.24 12.59
N ASN A 110 18.81 1.36 11.94
CA ASN A 110 19.17 0.53 10.78
C ASN A 110 19.29 -0.96 11.12
N LEU A 111 19.80 -1.32 12.31
CA LEU A 111 19.89 -2.71 12.75
C LEU A 111 18.50 -3.26 13.08
N LEU A 112 17.71 -2.50 13.83
CA LEU A 112 16.35 -2.87 14.23
C LEU A 112 15.44 -3.03 13.00
N PHE A 113 15.51 -2.12 12.03
CA PHE A 113 14.81 -2.25 10.76
C PHE A 113 15.22 -3.52 10.00
N GLU A 114 16.52 -3.76 9.79
CA GLU A 114 16.96 -4.95 9.04
C GLU A 114 16.59 -6.25 9.76
N GLN A 115 16.66 -6.30 11.10
CA GLN A 115 16.24 -7.46 11.88
C GLN A 115 14.74 -7.73 11.70
N MET A 116 13.88 -6.72 11.88
CA MET A 116 12.43 -6.86 11.74
C MET A 116 12.03 -7.21 10.30
N TYR A 117 12.58 -6.52 9.30
CA TYR A 117 12.27 -6.73 7.88
C TYR A 117 12.73 -8.11 7.40
N ARG A 118 13.96 -8.52 7.75
CA ARG A 118 14.51 -9.80 7.28
C ARG A 118 13.93 -11.00 8.03
N SER A 119 13.61 -10.86 9.32
CA SER A 119 12.95 -11.93 10.08
C SER A 119 11.48 -12.12 9.69
N SER A 120 10.78 -11.06 9.27
CA SER A 120 9.41 -11.17 8.73
C SER A 120 9.33 -11.50 7.24
N MET A 121 10.48 -11.61 6.53
CA MET A 121 10.55 -11.79 5.08
C MET A 121 9.76 -12.99 4.54
N PHE A 122 9.54 -14.03 5.34
CA PHE A 122 8.79 -15.23 4.94
C PHE A 122 7.26 -15.04 4.88
N TYR A 123 6.73 -13.94 5.42
CA TYR A 123 5.29 -13.59 5.35
C TYR A 123 5.02 -12.10 5.05
N GLY A 124 6.06 -11.28 4.90
CA GLY A 124 5.98 -9.83 4.64
C GLY A 124 6.56 -9.42 3.28
N ARG A 125 7.64 -8.63 3.31
CA ARG A 125 8.22 -7.83 2.19
C ARG A 125 7.35 -6.67 1.70
N LYS A 126 6.02 -6.85 1.65
CA LYS A 126 5.00 -5.84 1.31
C LYS A 126 3.82 -5.92 2.29
N GLY A 127 2.93 -4.92 2.29
CA GLY A 127 1.66 -4.94 3.00
C GLY A 127 1.76 -4.84 4.53
N LEU A 128 0.74 -5.35 5.23
CA LEU A 128 0.53 -5.20 6.67
C LEU A 128 1.78 -5.44 7.55
N PRO A 129 2.60 -6.50 7.38
CA PRO A 129 3.82 -6.69 8.16
C PRO A 129 4.80 -5.52 8.11
N ILE A 130 4.83 -4.78 6.99
CA ILE A 130 5.74 -3.64 6.78
C ILE A 130 5.17 -2.35 7.37
N ALA A 131 3.85 -2.16 7.33
CA ALA A 131 3.18 -1.08 8.06
C ALA A 131 3.44 -1.17 9.58
N ILE A 132 3.45 -2.40 10.11
CA ILE A 132 3.73 -2.64 11.53
C ILE A 132 5.18 -2.26 11.90
N ILE A 133 6.14 -2.63 11.05
CA ILE A 133 7.55 -2.20 11.18
C ILE A 133 7.65 -0.67 11.10
N SER A 134 6.87 -0.03 10.23
CA SER A 134 6.86 1.42 10.04
C SER A 134 6.44 2.17 11.31
N VAL A 135 5.36 1.75 11.97
CA VAL A 135 4.89 2.40 13.20
C VAL A 135 5.86 2.16 14.36
N ILE A 136 6.50 0.99 14.44
CA ILE A 136 7.60 0.74 15.39
C ILE A 136 8.77 1.69 15.13
N ASP A 137 9.21 1.83 13.88
CA ASP A 137 10.31 2.73 13.49
C ASP A 137 9.98 4.20 13.78
N LEU A 138 8.76 4.65 13.49
CA LEU A 138 8.29 5.98 13.85
C LEU A 138 8.29 6.20 15.38
N ALA A 139 7.87 5.20 16.18
CA ALA A 139 7.97 5.29 17.63
C ALA A 139 9.43 5.34 18.14
N LEU A 140 10.38 4.70 17.45
CA LEU A 140 11.82 4.83 17.72
C LEU A 140 12.34 6.23 17.38
N TRP A 141 11.97 6.82 16.23
CA TRP A 141 12.37 8.18 15.87
C TRP A 141 11.79 9.24 16.81
N ASP A 142 10.53 9.06 17.23
CA ASP A 142 9.90 9.90 18.24
C ASP A 142 10.62 9.81 19.60
N LEU A 143 10.99 8.58 20.03
CA LEU A 143 11.80 8.34 21.22
C LEU A 143 13.17 9.02 21.12
N LEU A 144 13.83 8.93 19.96
CA LEU A 144 15.12 9.59 19.72
C LEU A 144 15.04 11.12 19.80
N GLY A 145 14.00 11.72 19.21
CA GLY A 145 13.76 13.17 19.30
C GLY A 145 13.48 13.61 20.74
N LYS A 146 12.63 12.88 21.47
CA LYS A 146 12.34 13.15 22.89
C LYS A 146 13.58 13.00 23.78
N LEU A 147 14.37 11.94 23.60
CA LEU A 147 15.63 11.73 24.32
C LEU A 147 16.67 12.82 24.05
N ARG A 148 16.69 13.40 22.85
CA ARG A 148 17.60 14.50 22.50
C ARG A 148 17.04 15.89 22.83
N ASN A 149 15.74 16.00 23.09
CA ASN A 149 14.98 17.26 23.12
C ASN A 149 15.11 18.03 21.79
N GLU A 150 14.97 17.30 20.68
CA GLU A 150 15.05 17.82 19.30
C GLU A 150 13.86 17.32 18.46
N PRO A 151 13.31 18.13 17.53
CA PRO A 151 12.33 17.66 16.56
C PRO A 151 13.00 16.74 15.52
N VAL A 152 12.29 15.69 15.09
CA VAL A 152 12.87 14.64 14.21
C VAL A 152 13.52 15.20 12.94
N TYR A 153 13.03 16.32 12.36
CA TYR A 153 13.62 16.91 11.15
C TYR A 153 15.09 17.35 11.35
N LYS A 154 15.47 17.80 12.56
CA LYS A 154 16.87 18.12 12.90
C LYS A 154 17.76 16.87 12.94
N LEU A 155 17.20 15.72 13.28
CA LEU A 155 17.95 14.46 13.41
C LEU A 155 18.26 13.76 12.08
N ILE A 156 17.58 14.15 10.99
CA ILE A 156 17.64 13.47 9.68
C ILE A 156 18.24 14.33 8.56
N GLY A 157 18.56 15.61 8.83
CA GLY A 157 19.20 16.50 7.85
C GLY A 157 19.11 17.99 8.17
N GLY A 158 18.19 18.39 9.07
CA GLY A 158 17.84 19.79 9.28
C GLY A 158 16.63 20.18 8.43
N ALA A 159 16.56 21.43 8.00
CA ALA A 159 15.51 21.92 7.10
C ALA A 159 16.16 22.39 5.79
N THR A 160 15.66 21.93 4.64
CA THR A 160 16.08 22.38 3.30
C THR A 160 15.24 23.55 2.77
N LYS A 161 14.21 23.94 3.52
CA LYS A 161 13.23 24.99 3.21
C LYS A 161 12.67 25.55 4.52
N ASP A 162 12.41 26.85 4.58
CA ASP A 162 11.80 27.48 5.78
C ASP A 162 10.27 27.25 5.87
N ARG A 163 9.66 27.01 4.70
CA ARG A 163 8.23 26.80 4.46
C ARG A 163 8.01 25.51 3.67
N MET A 164 6.99 24.76 4.05
CA MET A 164 6.51 23.57 3.35
C MET A 164 5.10 23.86 2.85
N ASP A 165 4.95 23.93 1.53
CA ASP A 165 3.69 24.16 0.83
C ASP A 165 2.93 22.86 0.58
N PHE A 166 1.60 22.92 0.62
CA PHE A 166 0.71 21.77 0.48
C PHE A 166 -0.24 21.89 -0.71
N TYR A 167 -0.55 20.75 -1.34
CA TYR A 167 -1.78 20.58 -2.10
C TYR A 167 -2.83 19.84 -1.25
N CYS A 168 -4.10 19.97 -1.58
CA CYS A 168 -5.20 19.36 -0.82
C CYS A 168 -5.91 18.27 -1.64
N THR A 169 -6.04 17.08 -1.08
CA THR A 169 -6.70 15.93 -1.69
C THR A 169 -8.13 15.82 -1.19
N GLY A 170 -9.11 16.04 -2.05
CA GLY A 170 -10.52 16.00 -1.69
C GLY A 170 -11.49 16.52 -2.76
N PRO A 171 -12.81 16.38 -2.53
CA PRO A 171 -13.87 16.63 -3.52
C PRO A 171 -14.17 18.12 -3.75
N ASN A 172 -13.42 19.06 -3.14
CA ASN A 172 -13.69 20.49 -3.26
C ASN A 172 -12.44 21.34 -3.58
N PRO A 173 -11.94 21.28 -4.83
CA PRO A 173 -10.87 22.16 -5.31
C PRO A 173 -11.08 23.67 -5.06
N PRO A 174 -12.30 24.24 -5.12
CA PRO A 174 -12.52 25.64 -4.75
C PRO A 174 -12.21 25.95 -3.29
N ALA A 175 -12.58 25.07 -2.35
CA ALA A 175 -12.24 25.24 -0.93
C ALA A 175 -10.73 25.11 -0.68
N ALA A 176 -10.05 24.15 -1.34
CA ALA A 176 -8.61 24.04 -1.30
C ALA A 176 -7.91 25.34 -1.77
N LYS A 177 -8.33 25.88 -2.91
CA LYS A 177 -7.84 27.16 -3.45
C LYS A 177 -8.10 28.32 -2.50
N ALA A 178 -9.28 28.39 -1.88
CA ALA A 178 -9.65 29.43 -0.93
C ALA A 178 -8.87 29.35 0.40
N MET A 179 -8.49 28.15 0.84
CA MET A 179 -7.64 27.93 2.01
C MET A 179 -6.14 28.15 1.74
N GLY A 180 -5.74 28.49 0.51
CA GLY A 180 -4.36 28.83 0.15
C GLY A 180 -3.47 27.65 -0.23
N PHE A 181 -4.01 26.44 -0.38
CA PHE A 181 -3.28 25.29 -0.94
C PHE A 181 -2.86 25.59 -2.38
N TRP A 182 -1.66 25.16 -2.79
CA TRP A 182 -1.12 25.52 -4.11
C TRP A 182 -1.79 24.77 -5.28
N GLY A 183 -2.50 23.67 -4.99
CA GLY A 183 -3.23 22.84 -5.94
C GLY A 183 -4.23 21.91 -5.24
N ALA A 184 -4.99 21.12 -6.01
CA ALA A 184 -5.92 20.13 -5.46
C ALA A 184 -5.90 18.79 -6.23
N LYS A 185 -6.00 17.67 -5.51
CA LYS A 185 -6.16 16.32 -6.09
C LYS A 185 -7.60 15.84 -5.87
N VAL A 186 -8.27 15.42 -6.94
CA VAL A 186 -9.64 14.86 -6.89
C VAL A 186 -9.66 13.37 -7.17
N ALA A 187 -10.51 12.63 -6.48
CA ALA A 187 -10.71 11.20 -6.73
C ALA A 187 -11.53 10.98 -8.00
N LEU A 188 -11.06 10.10 -8.89
CA LEU A 188 -11.74 9.72 -10.12
C LEU A 188 -12.99 8.88 -9.80
N PRO A 189 -14.19 9.26 -10.26
CA PRO A 189 -15.43 8.63 -9.77
C PRO A 189 -15.84 7.30 -10.41
N TYR A 190 -15.41 6.99 -11.65
CA TYR A 190 -15.88 5.81 -12.40
C TYR A 190 -14.75 4.90 -12.91
N CYS A 191 -15.00 3.59 -12.95
CA CYS A 191 -14.00 2.55 -13.23
C CYS A 191 -14.05 2.00 -14.68
N PRO A 192 -13.05 1.22 -15.15
CA PRO A 192 -13.01 0.71 -16.52
C PRO A 192 -14.17 -0.21 -16.90
N ASP A 193 -14.69 -1.01 -15.96
CA ASP A 193 -15.86 -1.89 -16.18
C ASP A 193 -17.17 -1.10 -16.39
N GLU A 194 -17.18 0.23 -16.19
CA GLU A 194 -18.28 1.14 -16.58
C GLU A 194 -18.11 1.72 -18.01
N GLY A 195 -17.04 1.32 -18.71
CA GLY A 195 -16.80 1.54 -20.14
C GLY A 195 -16.74 3.01 -20.57
N HIS A 196 -17.03 3.27 -21.86
CA HIS A 196 -17.03 4.63 -22.41
C HIS A 196 -18.12 5.53 -21.80
N ILE A 197 -19.11 4.99 -21.08
CA ILE A 197 -20.07 5.79 -20.31
C ILE A 197 -19.42 6.31 -19.03
N GLY A 198 -18.73 5.45 -18.28
CA GLY A 198 -17.89 5.86 -17.15
C GLY A 198 -16.80 6.84 -17.56
N LEU A 199 -16.14 6.60 -18.71
CA LEU A 199 -15.10 7.49 -19.23
C LEU A 199 -15.63 8.88 -19.57
N LYS A 200 -16.78 9.01 -20.25
CA LYS A 200 -17.39 10.31 -20.53
C LYS A 200 -17.76 11.06 -19.25
N LYS A 201 -18.35 10.38 -18.26
CA LYS A 201 -18.63 10.98 -16.96
C LYS A 201 -17.38 11.39 -16.19
N ASN A 202 -16.28 10.65 -16.29
CA ASN A 202 -14.98 11.03 -15.74
C ASN A 202 -14.46 12.33 -16.39
N VAL A 203 -14.54 12.44 -17.73
CA VAL A 203 -14.16 13.66 -18.46
C VAL A 203 -15.05 14.84 -18.09
N GLU A 204 -16.37 14.64 -17.99
CA GLU A 204 -17.34 15.65 -17.56
C GLU A 204 -17.08 16.13 -16.12
N TYR A 205 -16.83 15.21 -15.19
CA TYR A 205 -16.45 15.49 -13.80
C TYR A 205 -15.17 16.33 -13.72
N LEU A 206 -14.10 15.91 -14.41
CA LEU A 206 -12.82 16.62 -14.41
C LEU A 206 -12.92 18.01 -15.06
N ARG A 207 -13.77 18.16 -16.09
CA ARG A 207 -14.02 19.48 -16.72
C ARG A 207 -14.74 20.42 -15.75
N ALA A 208 -15.78 19.93 -15.06
CA ALA A 208 -16.46 20.72 -14.02
C ALA A 208 -15.52 21.10 -12.85
N MET A 209 -14.62 20.21 -12.45
CA MET A 209 -13.59 20.52 -11.45
C MET A 209 -12.64 21.63 -11.93
N ARG A 210 -12.12 21.54 -13.16
CA ARG A 210 -11.30 22.58 -13.80
C ARG A 210 -12.03 23.92 -13.91
N GLU A 211 -13.27 23.93 -14.39
CA GLU A 211 -14.11 25.13 -14.49
C GLU A 211 -14.29 25.80 -13.11
N SER A 212 -14.48 25.02 -12.04
CA SER A 212 -14.68 25.53 -10.68
C SER A 212 -13.47 26.28 -10.07
N VAL A 213 -12.26 26.08 -10.61
CA VAL A 213 -11.01 26.69 -10.12
C VAL A 213 -10.31 27.60 -11.13
N GLY A 214 -10.81 27.69 -12.37
CA GLY A 214 -10.18 28.42 -13.47
C GLY A 214 -8.99 27.66 -14.09
N PRO A 215 -8.38 28.20 -15.16
CA PRO A 215 -7.39 27.47 -15.96
C PRO A 215 -6.08 27.18 -15.21
N ASP A 216 -5.60 28.13 -14.40
CA ASP A 216 -4.20 28.10 -13.91
C ASP A 216 -4.01 27.28 -12.62
N PHE A 217 -5.09 26.96 -11.89
CA PHE A 217 -4.97 26.25 -10.61
C PHE A 217 -4.61 24.77 -10.85
N PRO A 218 -3.56 24.23 -10.22
CA PRO A 218 -3.13 22.84 -10.44
C PRO A 218 -4.21 21.79 -10.09
N LEU A 219 -4.74 21.19 -11.16
CA LEU A 219 -5.65 20.05 -11.25
C LEU A 219 -4.96 18.67 -11.15
N MET A 220 -5.03 17.90 -10.07
CA MET A 220 -4.50 16.53 -10.00
C MET A 220 -5.63 15.49 -9.90
N VAL A 221 -5.39 14.25 -10.37
CA VAL A 221 -6.40 13.18 -10.39
C VAL A 221 -5.89 11.90 -9.75
N ASP A 222 -6.53 11.50 -8.65
CA ASP A 222 -6.33 10.24 -7.95
C ASP A 222 -7.17 9.13 -8.57
N CYS A 223 -6.55 7.98 -8.86
CA CYS A 223 -7.21 6.84 -9.48
C CYS A 223 -7.27 5.59 -8.59
N TYR A 224 -6.74 5.63 -7.35
CA TYR A 224 -6.72 4.55 -6.35
C TYR A 224 -6.62 3.14 -6.95
N MET A 225 -5.51 2.85 -7.62
CA MET A 225 -5.12 1.58 -8.27
C MET A 225 -6.18 0.92 -9.18
N SER A 226 -7.14 1.68 -9.69
CA SER A 226 -8.39 1.13 -10.25
C SER A 226 -8.46 0.97 -11.76
N LEU A 227 -7.48 1.49 -12.53
CA LEU A 227 -7.52 1.49 -13.99
C LEU A 227 -6.58 0.42 -14.58
N ASN A 228 -6.53 0.42 -15.91
CA ASN A 228 -5.62 -0.39 -16.71
C ASN A 228 -5.00 0.49 -17.81
N VAL A 229 -3.90 0.02 -18.39
CA VAL A 229 -3.07 0.75 -19.37
C VAL A 229 -3.90 1.37 -20.51
N SER A 230 -4.82 0.63 -21.13
CA SER A 230 -5.62 1.16 -22.24
C SER A 230 -6.63 2.22 -21.80
N TYR A 231 -7.31 2.02 -20.66
CA TYR A 231 -8.29 2.98 -20.16
C TYR A 231 -7.66 4.32 -19.75
N ILE A 232 -6.51 4.31 -19.04
CA ILE A 232 -5.82 5.57 -18.71
C ILE A 232 -5.25 6.26 -19.96
N ILE A 233 -4.84 5.52 -20.99
CA ILE A 233 -4.42 6.12 -22.27
C ILE A 233 -5.60 6.81 -22.99
N GLU A 234 -6.80 6.21 -23.01
CA GLU A 234 -8.00 6.84 -23.57
C GLU A 234 -8.44 8.05 -22.73
N LEU A 235 -8.52 7.91 -21.40
CA LEU A 235 -8.95 8.96 -20.47
C LEU A 235 -7.99 10.17 -20.47
N ALA A 236 -6.68 9.94 -20.36
CA ALA A 236 -5.70 11.02 -20.37
C ALA A 236 -5.64 11.76 -21.71
N LYS A 237 -6.05 11.12 -22.81
CA LYS A 237 -6.25 11.78 -24.12
C LYS A 237 -7.56 12.58 -24.16
N ALA A 238 -8.65 12.03 -23.62
CA ALA A 238 -9.96 12.68 -23.58
C ALA A 238 -10.03 13.92 -22.64
N CYS A 239 -9.01 14.10 -21.80
CA CYS A 239 -8.86 15.23 -20.87
C CYS A 239 -7.74 16.22 -21.25
N GLU A 240 -7.26 16.23 -22.51
CA GLU A 240 -6.17 17.13 -22.95
C GLU A 240 -6.53 18.63 -22.86
N ASP A 241 -7.81 18.98 -23.00
CA ASP A 241 -8.32 20.36 -22.80
C ASP A 241 -8.34 20.78 -21.33
N ILE A 242 -8.37 19.81 -20.41
CA ILE A 242 -8.57 20.04 -18.96
C ILE A 242 -7.27 20.46 -18.27
N ASN A 243 -6.10 20.24 -18.88
CA ASN A 243 -4.78 20.55 -18.31
C ASN A 243 -4.60 19.98 -16.89
N ILE A 244 -4.65 18.64 -16.80
CA ILE A 244 -4.32 17.89 -15.57
C ILE A 244 -2.81 17.92 -15.33
N ASN A 245 -2.40 18.27 -14.10
CA ASN A 245 -1.02 18.42 -13.66
C ASN A 245 -0.30 17.07 -13.56
N TRP A 246 -0.93 16.09 -12.91
CA TRP A 246 -0.53 14.67 -12.90
C TRP A 246 -1.71 13.73 -12.68
N TRP A 247 -1.54 12.46 -13.08
CA TRP A 247 -2.45 11.35 -12.80
C TRP A 247 -1.78 10.36 -11.83
N GLU A 248 -2.50 9.97 -10.78
CA GLU A 248 -1.94 9.28 -9.62
C GLU A 248 -2.55 7.89 -9.43
N GLU A 249 -1.69 6.92 -9.11
CA GLU A 249 -2.00 5.50 -8.90
C GLU A 249 -2.99 4.94 -9.92
N CYS A 250 -2.71 5.15 -11.21
CA CYS A 250 -3.60 4.72 -12.29
C CYS A 250 -3.72 3.20 -12.40
N LEU A 251 -2.65 2.46 -12.11
CA LEU A 251 -2.57 1.01 -12.26
C LEU A 251 -2.51 0.33 -10.89
N SER A 252 -2.76 -0.98 -10.86
CA SER A 252 -2.39 -1.82 -9.71
C SER A 252 -0.89 -1.65 -9.39
N PRO A 253 -0.47 -1.63 -8.12
CA PRO A 253 0.94 -1.61 -7.75
C PRO A 253 1.75 -2.76 -8.37
N ASP A 254 1.10 -3.90 -8.63
CA ASP A 254 1.68 -5.07 -9.30
C ASP A 254 1.99 -4.84 -10.80
N ASP A 255 1.40 -3.84 -11.45
CA ASP A 255 1.60 -3.48 -12.87
C ASP A 255 2.36 -2.14 -13.02
N THR A 256 3.38 -1.91 -12.19
CA THR A 256 4.24 -0.73 -12.32
C THR A 256 4.99 -0.70 -13.67
N ASP A 257 5.33 -1.85 -14.24
CA ASP A 257 5.96 -1.93 -15.57
C ASP A 257 5.01 -1.39 -16.68
N GLY A 258 3.69 -1.43 -16.46
CA GLY A 258 2.69 -0.81 -17.35
C GLY A 258 2.85 0.70 -17.57
N PHE A 259 3.52 1.43 -16.67
CA PHE A 259 3.80 2.86 -16.86
C PHE A 259 4.72 3.15 -18.05
N GLU A 260 5.56 2.21 -18.49
CA GLU A 260 6.33 2.38 -19.75
C GLU A 260 5.40 2.53 -20.96
N GLN A 261 4.30 1.76 -20.99
CA GLN A 261 3.31 1.82 -22.05
C GLN A 261 2.51 3.13 -22.02
N ILE A 262 2.20 3.62 -20.81
CA ILE A 262 1.52 4.89 -20.58
C ILE A 262 2.43 6.05 -21.04
N LYS A 263 3.70 6.09 -20.61
CA LYS A 263 4.67 7.10 -21.04
C LYS A 263 4.97 7.06 -22.54
N ARG A 264 4.95 5.88 -23.18
CA ARG A 264 5.05 5.77 -24.64
C ARG A 264 3.87 6.42 -25.38
N ALA A 265 2.67 6.39 -24.80
CA ALA A 265 1.48 7.05 -25.38
C ALA A 265 1.36 8.54 -25.01
N HIS A 266 1.77 8.91 -23.79
CA HIS A 266 1.61 10.25 -23.20
C HIS A 266 2.92 10.78 -22.58
N PRO A 267 4.02 10.92 -23.35
CA PRO A 267 5.34 11.24 -22.81
C PRO A 267 5.44 12.63 -22.14
N THR A 268 4.53 13.54 -22.48
CA THR A 268 4.46 14.90 -21.94
C THR A 268 3.56 15.05 -20.70
N LYS A 269 2.84 13.98 -20.30
CA LYS A 269 1.95 14.00 -19.13
C LYS A 269 2.66 13.37 -17.93
N LYS A 270 2.36 13.86 -16.73
CA LYS A 270 2.93 13.34 -15.48
C LYS A 270 2.09 12.19 -14.92
N PHE A 271 2.77 11.16 -14.44
CA PHE A 271 2.20 9.98 -13.81
C PHE A 271 2.95 9.68 -12.51
N THR A 272 2.21 9.35 -11.46
CA THR A 272 2.73 9.20 -10.10
C THR A 272 2.10 8.00 -9.41
N THR A 273 2.80 7.39 -8.46
CA THR A 273 2.31 6.24 -7.67
C THR A 273 3.22 5.99 -6.47
N GLY A 274 2.80 5.08 -5.58
CA GLY A 274 3.69 4.48 -4.59
C GLY A 274 3.12 4.36 -3.18
N GLU A 275 1.89 4.82 -2.90
CA GLU A 275 1.32 4.70 -1.55
C GLU A 275 1.23 3.22 -1.13
N HIS A 276 0.75 2.34 -2.02
CA HIS A 276 0.73 0.89 -1.82
C HIS A 276 2.05 0.17 -2.24
N GLU A 277 3.21 0.83 -2.15
CA GLU A 277 4.53 0.20 -2.34
C GLU A 277 5.43 0.28 -1.09
N TYR A 278 6.31 -0.72 -0.94
CA TYR A 278 6.98 -1.07 0.29
C TYR A 278 8.47 -1.38 0.08
N SER A 279 9.30 -0.93 1.02
CA SER A 279 10.76 -1.07 1.06
C SER A 279 11.53 -0.44 -0.11
N ARG A 280 12.82 -0.16 0.11
CA ARG A 280 13.75 0.29 -0.94
C ARG A 280 13.81 -0.65 -2.15
N TYR A 281 13.48 -1.93 -1.98
CA TYR A 281 13.46 -2.91 -3.07
C TYR A 281 12.25 -2.71 -4.00
N GLY A 282 11.10 -2.30 -3.46
CA GLY A 282 9.92 -1.93 -4.23
C GLY A 282 10.15 -0.63 -4.99
N PHE A 283 10.45 0.45 -4.27
CA PHE A 283 10.70 1.77 -4.89
C PHE A 283 11.83 1.80 -5.91
N ARG A 284 12.78 0.85 -5.89
CA ARG A 284 13.80 0.74 -6.95
C ARG A 284 13.15 0.50 -8.32
N LYS A 285 12.07 -0.28 -8.38
CA LYS A 285 11.29 -0.54 -9.61
C LYS A 285 10.58 0.70 -10.15
N LEU A 286 10.19 1.62 -9.27
CA LEU A 286 9.52 2.88 -9.63
C LEU A 286 10.52 3.94 -10.13
N VAL A 287 11.77 3.89 -9.64
CA VAL A 287 12.88 4.76 -10.09
C VAL A 287 13.53 4.25 -11.38
N GLU A 288 13.60 2.93 -11.58
CA GLU A 288 14.06 2.31 -12.83
C GLU A 288 13.29 2.84 -14.05
N GLY A 289 14.02 3.21 -15.11
CA GLY A 289 13.43 3.76 -16.34
C GLY A 289 12.90 5.20 -16.24
N ARG A 290 12.72 5.78 -15.03
CA ARG A 290 12.18 7.13 -14.80
C ARG A 290 10.80 7.35 -15.45
N ASN A 291 9.97 6.31 -15.51
CA ASN A 291 8.61 6.38 -16.08
C ASN A 291 7.57 7.07 -15.16
N LEU A 292 7.96 7.39 -13.92
CA LEU A 292 7.14 8.07 -12.92
C LEU A 292 7.80 9.41 -12.55
N ASP A 293 7.02 10.47 -12.52
CA ASP A 293 7.50 11.85 -12.32
C ASP A 293 7.61 12.22 -10.83
N ILE A 294 6.89 11.49 -9.96
CA ILE A 294 6.92 11.60 -8.50
C ILE A 294 6.67 10.19 -7.93
N ILE A 295 7.37 9.82 -6.85
CA ILE A 295 7.05 8.63 -6.05
C ILE A 295 6.45 9.01 -4.69
N GLN A 296 5.43 8.28 -4.24
CA GLN A 296 4.53 8.73 -3.17
C GLN A 296 4.33 7.72 -2.02
N PRO A 297 5.41 7.29 -1.34
CA PRO A 297 5.31 6.37 -0.20
C PRO A 297 4.48 6.95 0.96
N ASP A 298 3.65 6.13 1.60
CA ASP A 298 3.17 6.44 2.96
C ASP A 298 4.23 6.01 4.00
N VAL A 299 4.62 6.93 4.91
CA VAL A 299 5.70 6.65 5.88
C VAL A 299 5.29 5.68 7.00
N MET A 300 4.00 5.56 7.28
CA MET A 300 3.44 4.56 8.19
C MET A 300 3.25 3.19 7.52
N TRP A 301 3.44 3.08 6.19
CA TRP A 301 3.23 1.83 5.45
C TRP A 301 4.51 1.23 4.87
N LEU A 302 5.39 2.02 4.24
CA LEU A 302 6.48 1.49 3.39
C LEU A 302 7.60 0.73 4.12
N GLY A 303 7.77 0.96 5.42
CA GLY A 303 8.93 0.54 6.22
C GLY A 303 9.44 1.58 7.23
N GLY A 304 8.74 2.70 7.43
CA GLY A 304 9.13 3.75 8.38
C GLY A 304 10.13 4.76 7.82
N LEU A 305 10.46 5.75 8.64
CA LEU A 305 11.36 6.84 8.29
C LEU A 305 12.79 6.33 7.99
N THR A 306 13.27 5.32 8.72
CA THR A 306 14.58 4.68 8.50
C THR A 306 14.72 4.10 7.08
N GLU A 307 13.64 3.61 6.49
CA GLU A 307 13.63 3.10 5.12
C GLU A 307 13.29 4.19 4.10
N LEU A 308 12.40 5.13 4.44
CA LEU A 308 12.05 6.28 3.60
C LEU A 308 13.26 7.16 3.29
N LEU A 309 14.19 7.34 4.24
CA LEU A 309 15.46 8.04 4.00
C LEU A 309 16.31 7.35 2.92
N LYS A 310 16.26 6.02 2.81
CA LYS A 310 16.97 5.25 1.76
C LYS A 310 16.26 5.36 0.41
N VAL A 311 14.92 5.34 0.40
CA VAL A 311 14.10 5.60 -0.80
C VAL A 311 14.35 7.02 -1.33
N SER A 312 14.37 8.01 -0.44
CA SER A 312 14.69 9.41 -0.76
C SER A 312 16.07 9.56 -1.41
N ALA A 313 17.12 9.01 -0.79
CA ALA A 313 18.48 9.08 -1.32
C ALA A 313 18.61 8.40 -2.70
N MET A 314 17.92 7.28 -2.91
CA MET A 314 17.87 6.58 -4.20
C MET A 314 17.14 7.39 -5.28
N ALA A 315 16.00 8.00 -4.97
CA ALA A 315 15.26 8.84 -5.91
C ALA A 315 16.00 10.16 -6.23
N ALA A 316 16.69 10.74 -5.23
CA ALA A 316 17.48 11.95 -5.38
C ALA A 316 18.66 11.77 -6.35
N ALA A 317 19.24 10.56 -6.44
CA ALA A 317 20.28 10.23 -7.42
C ALA A 317 19.79 10.20 -8.87
N TYR A 318 18.47 10.32 -9.10
CA TYR A 318 17.82 10.43 -10.42
C TYR A 318 16.97 11.70 -10.55
N ASP A 319 17.17 12.70 -9.67
CA ASP A 319 16.36 13.93 -9.57
C ASP A 319 14.85 13.69 -9.43
N ILE A 320 14.42 12.49 -9.02
CA ILE A 320 12.99 12.17 -8.85
C ILE A 320 12.52 12.71 -7.49
N PRO A 321 11.47 13.54 -7.46
CA PRO A 321 10.89 14.03 -6.22
C PRO A 321 10.16 12.91 -5.46
N VAL A 322 10.25 12.96 -4.13
CA VAL A 322 9.44 12.16 -3.21
C VAL A 322 8.41 13.08 -2.58
N VAL A 323 7.13 12.74 -2.70
CA VAL A 323 6.03 13.47 -2.05
C VAL A 323 5.18 12.43 -1.33
N PRO A 324 5.43 12.18 -0.03
CA PRO A 324 4.70 11.16 0.71
C PRO A 324 3.20 11.36 0.67
N HIS A 325 2.45 10.26 0.63
CA HIS A 325 1.03 10.25 0.98
C HIS A 325 0.83 10.88 2.37
N ALA A 326 -0.36 11.43 2.65
CA ALA A 326 -0.63 12.37 3.74
C ALA A 326 -0.49 11.84 5.19
N SER A 327 0.68 11.39 5.62
CA SER A 327 0.95 10.79 6.94
C SER A 327 1.20 11.78 8.09
N GLY A 328 0.54 12.95 8.08
CA GLY A 328 0.64 13.94 9.15
C GLY A 328 2.09 14.35 9.49
N PRO A 329 2.40 14.71 10.76
CA PRO A 329 3.76 15.08 11.19
C PRO A 329 4.87 14.09 10.85
N TYR A 330 4.57 12.80 10.70
CA TYR A 330 5.55 11.80 10.25
C TYR A 330 6.08 12.11 8.84
N SER A 331 5.20 12.54 7.93
CA SER A 331 5.58 13.03 6.60
C SER A 331 6.17 14.45 6.66
N TYR A 332 5.64 15.33 7.51
CA TYR A 332 6.04 16.75 7.56
C TYR A 332 7.51 16.94 7.98
N HIS A 333 7.95 16.21 9.01
CA HIS A 333 9.35 16.28 9.47
C HIS A 333 10.33 15.81 8.40
N PHE A 334 9.93 14.85 7.55
CA PHE A 334 10.72 14.34 6.43
C PHE A 334 10.68 15.29 5.21
N VAL A 335 9.52 15.79 4.80
CA VAL A 335 9.43 16.69 3.64
C VAL A 335 10.15 18.01 3.91
N LEU A 336 10.23 18.46 5.16
CA LEU A 336 11.04 19.63 5.54
C LEU A 336 12.56 19.40 5.35
N SER A 337 13.06 18.15 5.46
CA SER A 337 14.50 17.86 5.58
C SER A 337 15.23 17.41 4.32
N GLN A 338 14.55 16.87 3.31
CA GLN A 338 15.23 16.28 2.14
C GLN A 338 15.46 17.28 0.99
N PRO A 339 16.45 17.04 0.10
CA PRO A 339 16.66 17.88 -1.08
C PRO A 339 15.62 17.64 -2.19
N ASN A 340 15.02 16.46 -2.26
CA ASN A 340 14.06 16.06 -3.30
C ASN A 340 12.60 15.97 -2.81
N THR A 341 12.24 16.69 -1.75
CA THR A 341 10.86 16.76 -1.22
C THR A 341 10.30 18.18 -1.41
N PRO A 342 9.67 18.49 -2.57
CA PRO A 342 9.34 19.86 -2.95
C PRO A 342 8.13 20.44 -2.19
N PHE A 343 7.12 19.62 -1.92
CA PHE A 343 5.85 19.97 -1.29
C PHE A 343 5.26 18.74 -0.59
N GLN A 344 4.15 18.91 0.14
CA GLN A 344 3.46 17.84 0.87
C GLN A 344 1.99 17.69 0.42
N GLU A 345 1.42 16.51 0.59
CA GLU A 345 -0.03 16.26 0.50
C GLU A 345 -0.75 16.57 1.83
N TYR A 346 -1.94 17.17 1.73
CA TYR A 346 -2.92 17.16 2.81
C TYR A 346 -4.20 16.43 2.39
N LEU A 347 -4.58 15.35 3.08
CA LEU A 347 -5.84 14.67 2.83
C LEU A 347 -6.99 15.39 3.55
N ALA A 348 -7.98 15.87 2.79
CA ALA A 348 -9.10 16.65 3.33
C ALA A 348 -10.01 15.76 4.18
N ASN A 349 -9.85 15.82 5.50
CA ASN A 349 -10.56 15.00 6.48
C ASN A 349 -11.77 15.70 7.13
N SER A 350 -12.25 16.81 6.56
CA SER A 350 -13.66 17.19 6.77
C SER A 350 -14.55 16.27 5.93
N PRO A 351 -15.72 15.84 6.43
CA PRO A 351 -16.60 14.92 5.70
C PRO A 351 -17.01 15.38 4.29
N ASP A 352 -17.01 16.70 4.06
CA ASP A 352 -17.39 17.36 2.82
C ASP A 352 -16.21 17.94 2.00
N GLY A 353 -14.97 17.76 2.47
CA GLY A 353 -13.74 18.25 1.84
C GLY A 353 -13.55 19.77 1.83
N LYS A 354 -14.28 20.55 2.65
CA LYS A 354 -14.23 22.02 2.66
C LYS A 354 -13.43 22.66 3.79
N SER A 355 -12.95 21.88 4.77
CA SER A 355 -12.08 22.38 5.84
C SER A 355 -10.96 21.39 6.18
N VAL A 356 -10.01 21.85 7.00
CA VAL A 356 -8.89 21.07 7.52
C VAL A 356 -9.14 20.73 8.99
N LEU A 357 -8.90 19.48 9.38
CA LEU A 357 -9.02 18.95 10.75
C LEU A 357 -7.77 18.07 11.05
N PRO A 358 -7.42 17.73 12.31
CA PRO A 358 -6.23 16.91 12.57
C PRO A 358 -6.30 15.56 11.84
N VAL A 359 -5.26 15.21 11.05
CA VAL A 359 -5.19 13.99 10.24
C VAL A 359 -5.46 12.75 11.08
N PHE A 360 -4.92 12.72 12.31
CA PHE A 360 -5.14 11.62 13.26
C PHE A 360 -6.31 11.84 14.23
N GLY A 361 -7.20 12.79 13.93
CA GLY A 361 -8.42 13.06 14.68
C GLY A 361 -8.17 13.57 16.10
N ASP A 362 -8.98 13.12 17.06
CA ASP A 362 -8.85 13.52 18.47
C ASP A 362 -7.79 12.72 19.26
N LEU A 363 -6.94 11.93 18.59
CA LEU A 363 -5.88 11.16 19.22
C LEU A 363 -4.79 12.06 19.84
N PHE A 364 -4.48 13.20 19.21
CA PHE A 364 -3.47 14.15 19.66
C PHE A 364 -4.09 15.53 19.94
N LEU A 365 -3.47 16.33 20.80
CA LEU A 365 -3.97 17.66 21.20
C LEU A 365 -3.54 18.79 20.26
N ASP A 366 -2.42 18.58 19.56
CA ASP A 366 -1.53 19.65 19.13
C ASP A 366 -0.82 19.35 17.80
N GLU A 367 -1.50 18.57 16.94
CA GLU A 367 -1.10 18.31 15.56
C GLU A 367 -1.10 19.62 14.74
N PRO A 368 0.02 19.97 14.07
CA PRO A 368 0.10 21.17 13.24
C PRO A 368 -0.68 20.99 11.92
N ILE A 369 -1.58 21.92 11.61
CA ILE A 369 -2.52 21.84 10.48
C ILE A 369 -2.31 23.01 9.51
N PRO A 370 -2.16 22.77 8.19
CA PRO A 370 -1.93 23.79 7.16
C PRO A 370 -3.22 24.59 6.83
N ASN A 371 -3.76 25.31 7.82
CA ASN A 371 -4.92 26.21 7.72
C ASN A 371 -4.78 27.35 6.70
N LYS A 372 -3.60 27.48 6.08
CA LYS A 372 -3.24 28.50 5.08
C LYS A 372 -2.55 27.88 3.84
N GLY A 373 -2.66 26.56 3.67
CA GLY A 373 -1.98 25.80 2.61
C GLY A 373 -0.46 25.59 2.81
N PHE A 374 0.09 25.98 3.95
CA PHE A 374 1.50 25.77 4.29
C PHE A 374 1.72 25.54 5.79
N LEU A 375 2.87 24.97 6.13
CA LEU A 375 3.50 24.97 7.47
C LEU A 375 4.93 25.51 7.37
N THR A 376 5.57 25.80 8.51
CA THR A 376 6.95 26.27 8.62
C THR A 376 7.76 25.38 9.57
N ALA A 377 9.09 25.55 9.59
CA ALA A 377 9.94 24.86 10.55
C ALA A 377 9.60 25.14 12.03
N ALA A 378 8.99 26.29 12.33
CA ALA A 378 8.55 26.67 13.68
C ALA A 378 7.30 25.90 14.14
N ASP A 379 6.40 25.53 13.21
CA ASP A 379 5.21 24.71 13.53
C ASP A 379 5.57 23.27 13.92
N LEU A 380 6.81 22.84 13.64
CA LEU A 380 7.36 21.52 13.95
C LEU A 380 8.42 21.54 15.07
N ASP A 381 8.66 22.68 15.73
CA ASP A 381 9.78 22.85 16.68
C ASP A 381 9.46 22.33 18.10
N LYS A 382 9.24 21.01 18.21
CA LYS A 382 8.96 20.27 19.45
C LYS A 382 9.69 18.92 19.46
N PRO A 383 10.10 18.38 20.62
CA PRO A 383 10.78 17.08 20.67
C PRO A 383 10.00 15.93 20.01
N GLY A 384 10.71 15.05 19.29
CA GLY A 384 10.08 13.92 18.58
C GLY A 384 9.35 14.36 17.30
N PHE A 385 8.17 13.81 17.06
CA PHE A 385 7.24 14.32 16.02
C PHE A 385 6.32 15.43 16.52
N GLY A 386 6.58 16.00 17.71
CA GLY A 386 5.84 17.14 18.23
C GLY A 386 4.36 16.88 18.56
N LEU A 387 3.97 15.61 18.67
CA LEU A 387 2.62 15.16 18.97
C LEU A 387 2.47 14.81 20.46
N THR A 388 1.41 15.31 21.07
CA THR A 388 1.01 15.05 22.46
C THR A 388 -0.28 14.23 22.47
N LEU A 389 -0.21 12.98 22.92
CA LEU A 389 -1.39 12.10 23.04
C LEU A 389 -2.44 12.74 23.96
N ASN A 390 -3.68 12.82 23.46
CA ASN A 390 -4.81 13.37 24.18
C ASN A 390 -5.17 12.52 25.42
N PRO A 391 -5.16 13.09 26.64
CA PRO A 391 -5.57 12.38 27.85
C PRO A 391 -6.99 11.80 27.80
N ALA A 392 -7.91 12.41 27.04
CA ALA A 392 -9.24 11.84 26.82
C ALA A 392 -9.19 10.61 25.90
N ALA A 393 -8.32 10.61 24.88
CA ALA A 393 -8.15 9.49 23.97
C ALA A 393 -7.54 8.23 24.63
N ARG A 394 -6.85 8.36 25.78
CA ARG A 394 -6.42 7.21 26.60
C ARG A 394 -7.57 6.25 26.92
N SER A 395 -8.81 6.74 27.04
CA SER A 395 -10.00 5.90 27.28
C SER A 395 -10.38 5.00 26.07
N LYS A 396 -9.94 5.36 24.86
CA LYS A 396 -10.14 4.60 23.61
C LYS A 396 -9.01 3.61 23.31
N LEU A 397 -7.90 3.65 24.05
CA LEU A 397 -6.73 2.79 23.80
C LEU A 397 -6.93 1.42 24.45
N ILE A 398 -7.46 0.46 23.69
CA ILE A 398 -7.65 -0.92 24.16
C ILE A 398 -6.31 -1.66 24.06
N SER A 399 -5.69 -1.99 25.20
CA SER A 399 -4.39 -2.69 25.23
C SER A 399 -4.45 -4.02 24.48
N ALA A 400 -3.36 -4.35 23.78
CA ALA A 400 -3.16 -5.61 23.10
C ALA A 400 -3.25 -6.83 24.04
N ASP A 401 -2.93 -6.67 25.33
CA ASP A 401 -2.97 -7.73 26.35
C ASP A 401 -4.30 -8.50 26.35
N ARG A 402 -5.41 -7.78 26.08
CA ARG A 402 -6.79 -8.30 26.04
C ARG A 402 -6.99 -9.43 25.03
N TRP A 403 -6.18 -9.49 23.97
CA TRP A 403 -6.32 -10.45 22.87
C TRP A 403 -5.02 -11.24 22.58
N LEU A 404 -3.87 -10.78 23.08
CA LEU A 404 -2.60 -11.53 23.04
C LEU A 404 -2.63 -12.78 23.92
N ASN A 405 -3.34 -12.72 25.06
CA ASN A 405 -3.52 -13.83 25.99
C ASN A 405 -4.98 -14.26 26.05
N PRO A 406 -5.51 -14.96 25.02
CA PRO A 406 -6.83 -15.57 25.10
C PRO A 406 -6.79 -16.67 26.16
N ALA A 407 -7.38 -16.43 27.33
CA ALA A 407 -7.52 -17.43 28.36
C ALA A 407 -8.27 -18.65 27.77
N PRO A 408 -7.69 -19.87 27.79
CA PRO A 408 -8.34 -21.04 27.20
C PRO A 408 -9.58 -21.39 28.03
N VAL A 409 -10.76 -21.07 27.48
CA VAL A 409 -12.07 -21.24 28.14
C VAL A 409 -12.35 -22.71 28.50
N ALA A 410 -11.71 -23.64 27.78
CA ALA A 410 -11.43 -24.99 28.25
C ALA A 410 -10.00 -25.36 27.81
N ALA A 411 -9.35 -26.26 28.56
CA ALA A 411 -8.24 -27.03 27.99
C ALA A 411 -8.77 -27.88 26.82
N LEU A 412 -7.94 -28.11 25.80
CA LEU A 412 -8.25 -29.14 24.81
C LEU A 412 -8.39 -30.48 25.55
N THR A 413 -9.59 -31.06 25.51
CA THR A 413 -9.80 -32.43 25.98
C THR A 413 -8.81 -33.32 25.23
N PRO A 414 -7.99 -34.14 25.92
CA PRO A 414 -7.19 -35.14 25.24
C PRO A 414 -8.11 -35.97 24.34
N ALA A 415 -7.67 -36.29 23.12
CA ALA A 415 -8.39 -37.25 22.30
C ALA A 415 -8.61 -38.51 23.14
N ALA A 416 -9.87 -38.95 23.26
CA ALA A 416 -10.16 -40.18 23.96
C ALA A 416 -9.31 -41.30 23.34
N PRO A 417 -8.65 -42.16 24.14
CA PRO A 417 -7.83 -43.24 23.60
C PRO A 417 -8.71 -44.05 22.63
N GLU A 418 -8.18 -44.33 21.43
CA GLU A 418 -8.92 -45.06 20.42
C GLU A 418 -9.43 -46.37 21.02
N VAL A 419 -10.76 -46.53 21.05
CA VAL A 419 -11.38 -47.76 21.51
C VAL A 419 -10.95 -48.85 20.54
N GLU A 420 -10.13 -49.81 21.00
CA GLU A 420 -9.70 -50.95 20.18
C GLU A 420 -10.92 -51.52 19.46
N ALA A 421 -10.91 -51.50 18.13
CA ALA A 421 -11.96 -52.13 17.33
C ALA A 421 -12.03 -53.61 17.75
N PRO A 422 -13.23 -54.14 18.07
CA PRO A 422 -13.35 -55.46 18.69
C PRO A 422 -12.73 -56.52 17.77
N LYS A 423 -11.74 -57.25 18.32
CA LYS A 423 -10.93 -58.22 17.58
C LYS A 423 -11.85 -59.25 16.92
N ALA A 424 -11.71 -59.40 15.60
CA ALA A 424 -12.49 -60.35 14.83
C ALA A 424 -12.24 -61.76 15.37
N VAL A 425 -13.31 -62.45 15.76
CA VAL A 425 -13.24 -63.85 16.21
C VAL A 425 -13.05 -64.73 14.98
N GLU A 426 -11.98 -65.52 14.95
CA GLU A 426 -11.71 -66.44 13.85
C GLU A 426 -12.79 -67.53 13.76
N ALA A 427 -13.32 -67.75 12.56
CA ALA A 427 -14.05 -68.98 12.24
C ALA A 427 -13.06 -70.08 11.80
N PRO A 428 -13.34 -71.37 12.07
CA PRO A 428 -12.34 -72.43 11.86
C PRO A 428 -11.93 -72.65 10.41
N LYS A 429 -10.69 -73.12 10.21
CA LYS A 429 -10.23 -73.69 8.95
C LYS A 429 -10.54 -75.18 8.90
N GLU A 430 -10.92 -75.67 7.73
CA GLU A 430 -10.76 -77.08 7.34
C GLU A 430 -9.98 -77.20 6.02
N GLU A 431 -9.59 -78.44 5.72
CA GLU A 431 -8.60 -78.88 4.75
C GLU A 431 -9.19 -79.14 3.34
N SER A 432 -8.44 -79.31 2.23
CA SER A 432 -7.05 -78.98 1.86
C SER A 432 -6.85 -79.23 0.34
N ALA A 433 -5.62 -79.08 -0.16
CA ALA A 433 -5.11 -79.71 -1.41
C ALA A 433 -5.60 -79.07 -2.76
N PRO A 434 -4.93 -79.32 -3.92
CA PRO A 434 -4.48 -78.18 -4.72
C PRO A 434 -4.68 -78.24 -6.25
N ALA A 435 -4.49 -77.05 -6.85
CA ALA A 435 -3.90 -76.78 -8.17
C ALA A 435 -4.28 -77.63 -9.40
N ALA A 436 -4.98 -76.99 -10.34
CA ALA A 436 -4.76 -77.17 -11.78
C ALA A 436 -5.07 -75.85 -12.53
N ALA A 437 -4.39 -75.62 -13.64
CA ALA A 437 -4.77 -74.62 -14.64
C ALA A 437 -5.30 -75.34 -15.90
N VAL A 438 -6.06 -74.65 -16.75
CA VAL A 438 -6.00 -74.69 -18.24
C VAL A 438 -7.17 -73.91 -18.88
N ALA A 439 -6.84 -73.26 -20.01
CA ALA A 439 -7.64 -72.67 -21.11
C ALA A 439 -9.18 -72.52 -21.07
N ALA A 440 -9.64 -71.46 -21.76
CA ALA A 440 -11.01 -71.31 -22.28
C ALA A 440 -11.30 -72.26 -23.46
N PRO A 441 -12.58 -72.45 -23.83
CA PRO A 441 -13.12 -71.77 -25.02
C PRO A 441 -14.56 -71.19 -24.80
N VAL A 442 -15.04 -70.23 -25.59
CA VAL A 442 -16.05 -70.34 -26.71
C VAL A 442 -17.34 -71.07 -26.26
N GLU A 443 -18.56 -70.51 -26.39
CA GLU A 443 -19.23 -70.15 -27.66
C GLU A 443 -20.43 -69.17 -27.54
N GLU A 444 -20.94 -68.77 -28.71
CA GLU A 444 -22.20 -68.11 -29.14
C GLU A 444 -23.48 -68.05 -28.24
N ALA A 445 -24.57 -67.34 -28.58
CA ALA A 445 -24.86 -66.10 -29.34
C ALA A 445 -26.40 -65.87 -29.37
N LYS A 446 -26.85 -64.61 -29.53
CA LYS A 446 -28.11 -64.12 -30.16
C LYS A 446 -28.25 -62.60 -29.90
N THR A 447 -28.13 -61.65 -30.84
CA THR A 447 -28.67 -61.40 -32.20
C THR A 447 -29.99 -60.60 -32.22
N ASN A 448 -30.06 -59.64 -33.17
CA ASN A 448 -31.22 -58.82 -33.60
C ASN A 448 -31.55 -57.61 -32.69
N GLY A 449 -31.76 -56.40 -33.22
CA GLY A 449 -31.65 -55.90 -34.61
C GLY A 449 -31.93 -54.37 -34.69
N VAL A 450 -31.24 -53.55 -35.50
CA VAL A 450 -31.23 -53.48 -36.99
C VAL A 450 -32.54 -52.88 -37.54
N ASN A 451 -32.60 -51.81 -38.35
CA ASN A 451 -31.60 -50.94 -39.04
C ASN A 451 -32.21 -49.52 -39.28
N GLY A 452 -31.60 -48.50 -39.92
CA GLY A 452 -30.36 -48.27 -40.70
C GLY A 452 -30.23 -46.74 -40.93
N THR A 453 -29.70 -46.09 -41.99
CA THR A 453 -28.83 -46.33 -43.19
C THR A 453 -28.74 -44.96 -43.93
N THR A 454 -27.85 -44.54 -44.86
CA THR A 454 -26.72 -45.07 -45.68
C THR A 454 -25.87 -43.83 -46.11
N THR A 455 -24.56 -43.65 -45.81
CA THR A 455 -23.31 -44.14 -46.50
C THR A 455 -22.88 -43.43 -47.82
N ASN A 456 -21.53 -43.39 -48.03
CA ASN A 456 -20.74 -43.07 -49.26
C ASN A 456 -20.35 -41.58 -49.52
N GLY A 457 -19.16 -41.24 -50.08
CA GLY A 457 -17.94 -42.06 -50.25
C GLY A 457 -16.83 -41.55 -51.25
N VAL A 458 -15.62 -41.30 -50.71
CA VAL A 458 -14.23 -41.55 -51.24
C VAL A 458 -13.67 -40.90 -52.56
N ASN A 459 -12.35 -40.62 -52.55
CA ASN A 459 -11.37 -40.29 -53.64
C ASN A 459 -11.30 -38.82 -54.14
N GLY A 460 -10.13 -38.26 -54.53
CA GLY A 460 -8.72 -38.71 -54.48
C GLY A 460 -7.75 -37.80 -55.29
N VAL A 461 -6.41 -38.02 -55.21
CA VAL A 461 -5.29 -37.33 -55.95
C VAL A 461 -5.03 -35.86 -55.51
N VAL A 462 -3.85 -35.30 -55.15
CA VAL A 462 -2.37 -35.53 -55.30
C VAL A 462 -1.68 -34.72 -56.43
N HIS A 463 -1.00 -33.62 -56.05
CA HIS A 463 0.23 -32.97 -56.58
C HIS A 463 0.35 -31.61 -55.83
N ASP A 464 1.40 -31.28 -55.07
CA ASP A 464 2.83 -31.09 -55.39
C ASP A 464 3.14 -29.80 -56.20
N ILE A 465 3.56 -28.74 -55.48
CA ILE A 465 4.62 -27.81 -55.91
C ILE A 465 5.44 -27.41 -54.68
N THR A 466 6.75 -27.65 -54.72
CA THR A 466 7.73 -27.05 -53.81
C THR A 466 8.48 -25.91 -54.51
N ALA A 467 8.35 -24.66 -54.04
CA ALA A 467 9.40 -23.61 -54.09
C ALA A 467 8.86 -22.19 -53.77
N LYS A 468 9.36 -21.57 -52.69
CA LYS A 468 10.13 -20.30 -52.70
C LYS A 468 10.32 -19.75 -51.27
N VAL A 469 11.44 -20.12 -50.65
CA VAL A 469 12.01 -19.41 -49.49
C VAL A 469 13.43 -19.01 -49.87
N GLN A 470 13.57 -17.83 -50.49
CA GLN A 470 14.83 -17.07 -50.65
C GLN A 470 14.56 -15.80 -51.48
N GLU A 471 14.59 -14.63 -50.82
CA GLU A 471 15.09 -13.33 -51.29
C GLU A 471 14.84 -12.26 -50.20
N LEU A 472 15.54 -11.12 -50.26
CA LEU A 472 15.53 -10.00 -49.27
C LEU A 472 16.42 -10.09 -48.02
N THR A 473 17.62 -10.69 -48.12
CA THR A 473 18.75 -10.35 -47.23
C THR A 473 20.08 -10.26 -47.99
N THR A 474 20.28 -9.20 -48.79
CA THR A 474 21.62 -8.66 -49.13
C THR A 474 21.50 -7.32 -49.84
N GLY A 475 22.18 -6.31 -49.30
CA GLY A 475 22.38 -4.98 -49.89
C GLY A 475 23.53 -4.31 -49.13
N SER A 476 24.77 -4.79 -49.34
CA SER A 476 25.72 -4.17 -50.29
C SER A 476 26.22 -2.80 -49.78
N ALA A 477 27.14 -2.87 -48.82
CA ALA A 477 27.98 -1.73 -48.46
C ALA A 477 29.36 -1.90 -49.10
N GLU A 478 29.84 -0.86 -49.79
CA GLU A 478 31.21 -0.76 -50.32
C GLU A 478 31.76 0.67 -50.08
N PRO A 479 33.10 0.88 -50.12
CA PRO A 479 33.72 1.58 -48.99
C PRO A 479 34.33 2.97 -49.27
N VAL A 480 34.52 3.70 -48.16
CA VAL A 480 35.62 4.62 -47.81
C VAL A 480 36.43 5.27 -48.94
N ALA A 481 36.42 6.60 -48.95
CA ALA A 481 37.55 7.42 -49.41
C ALA A 481 37.92 8.43 -48.32
N THR A 482 39.22 8.67 -48.11
CA THR A 482 39.75 9.59 -47.10
C THR A 482 40.21 10.92 -47.69
N ASN A 483 39.86 12.02 -47.02
CA ASN A 483 40.70 13.22 -46.79
C ASN A 483 40.03 14.13 -45.75
#